data_AF-A0A109LJ30-F1
#
_entry.id   AF-A0A109LJ30-F1
#
_cell.length_a   1.000
_cell.length_b   1.000
_cell.length_c   1.000
_cell.angle_alpha   90.00
_cell.angle_beta   90.00
_cell.angle_gamma   90.00
#
_symmetry.space_group_name_H-M   'P 1'
#
loop_
_entity.id
_entity.type
_entity.pdbx_description
1 polymer ?
#
loop_
_entity_poly.entity_id
_entity_poly.type
_entity_poly.pdbx_seq_one_letter_code
_entity_poly.pdbx_strand_id
1 'polypeptide(L)'
;MGSETFVSLVDSRQAPYRHDLRQLGVTALCTNRDLPLFMSVGNGKTDFTLADSAPVLAVRCVAGPSRPRASHAHDAKAWRLISQLSLNYLSLSEEGQGAGALRELLRLYGDSNDAALQLQIEGLREVSSKAVTRRLPMPGPIVFGRGLEITLEFDENAFRGTGVFLLGAVLERFLARYVSINSFTETVIRTTERGEIMRWKAKPGRRPTL
;
A
#
# COMPACT_ATOMS: atom_id res chain seq x y z
N MET A 1 7.46 -20.43 -6.08
CA MET A 1 6.29 -19.57 -5.78
C MET A 1 5.59 -19.23 -7.09
N GLY A 2 4.26 -19.28 -7.15
CA GLY A 2 3.47 -18.98 -8.33
C GLY A 2 2.03 -19.44 -8.14
N SER A 3 1.11 -18.90 -8.93
CA SER A 3 -0.27 -19.38 -8.99
C SER A 3 -0.42 -20.39 -10.12
N GLU A 4 -1.20 -21.43 -9.88
CA GLU A 4 -1.74 -22.29 -10.92
C GLU A 4 -3.12 -21.77 -11.30
N THR A 5 -3.44 -21.78 -12.59
CA THR A 5 -4.73 -21.31 -13.09
C THR A 5 -5.31 -22.39 -13.97
N PHE A 6 -6.50 -22.85 -13.61
CA PHE A 6 -7.23 -23.86 -14.33
C PHE A 6 -8.39 -23.19 -15.07
N VAL A 7 -8.61 -23.57 -16.31
CA VAL A 7 -9.72 -23.07 -17.12
C VAL A 7 -10.72 -24.20 -17.28
N SER A 8 -11.94 -23.97 -16.80
CA SER A 8 -13.07 -24.89 -16.96
C SER A 8 -14.14 -24.22 -17.82
N LEU A 9 -14.60 -24.94 -18.84
CA LEU A 9 -15.65 -24.47 -19.73
C LEU A 9 -16.99 -25.04 -19.24
N VAL A 10 -17.94 -24.15 -18.91
CA VAL A 10 -19.26 -24.51 -18.38
C VAL A 10 -20.38 -23.88 -19.21
N ASP A 11 -21.50 -24.60 -19.40
CA ASP A 11 -22.75 -24.08 -19.95
C ASP A 11 -23.73 -23.74 -18.80
N SER A 12 -24.68 -22.85 -19.08
CA SER A 12 -25.84 -22.46 -18.25
C SER A 12 -26.62 -23.61 -17.62
N ARG A 13 -26.54 -24.83 -18.17
CA ARG A 13 -27.23 -26.04 -17.68
C ARG A 13 -26.33 -27.06 -16.97
N GLN A 14 -25.09 -26.71 -16.61
CA GLN A 14 -24.12 -27.55 -15.89
C GLN A 14 -24.12 -29.04 -16.32
N ALA A 15 -23.59 -29.31 -17.51
CA ALA A 15 -23.22 -30.63 -18.04
C ALA A 15 -22.09 -30.42 -19.07
N PRO A 16 -21.22 -31.42 -19.38
CA PRO A 16 -19.99 -31.18 -20.14
C PRO A 16 -20.29 -30.56 -21.52
N TYR A 17 -19.40 -29.67 -21.96
CA TYR A 17 -19.51 -28.93 -23.23
C TYR A 17 -19.89 -29.87 -24.39
N ARG A 18 -20.70 -29.36 -25.32
CA ARG A 18 -20.99 -30.06 -26.58
C ARG A 18 -19.65 -30.39 -27.26
N HIS A 19 -19.55 -31.59 -27.83
CA HIS A 19 -18.34 -32.08 -28.52
C HIS A 19 -17.99 -31.30 -29.82
N ASP A 20 -18.65 -30.17 -30.08
CA ASP A 20 -18.44 -29.30 -31.23
C ASP A 20 -17.33 -28.27 -31.01
N LEU A 21 -16.99 -27.95 -29.76
CA LEU A 21 -15.84 -27.10 -29.43
C LEU A 21 -14.53 -27.85 -29.68
N ARG A 22 -13.83 -27.50 -30.77
CA ARG A 22 -12.59 -28.18 -31.19
C ARG A 22 -11.31 -27.47 -30.81
N GLN A 23 -11.36 -26.16 -30.54
CA GLN A 23 -10.17 -25.35 -30.28
C GLN A 23 -10.48 -24.20 -29.31
N LEU A 24 -9.55 -23.96 -28.38
CA LEU A 24 -9.55 -22.80 -27.49
C LEU A 24 -8.23 -22.05 -27.69
N GLY A 25 -8.31 -20.78 -28.10
CA GLY A 25 -7.16 -19.87 -28.11
C GLY A 25 -7.09 -19.11 -26.79
N VAL A 26 -5.94 -19.13 -26.12
CA VAL A 26 -5.73 -18.42 -24.86
C VAL A 26 -4.58 -17.43 -25.03
N THR A 27 -4.82 -16.17 -24.71
CA THR A 27 -3.78 -15.15 -24.54
C THR A 27 -3.67 -14.85 -23.05
N ALA A 28 -2.49 -15.03 -22.48
CA ALA A 28 -2.25 -14.84 -21.05
C ALA A 28 -0.98 -14.03 -20.80
N LEU A 29 -0.99 -13.26 -19.71
CA LEU A 29 0.21 -12.62 -19.17
C LEU A 29 0.85 -13.56 -18.15
N CYS A 30 2.10 -13.96 -18.38
CA CYS A 30 2.81 -14.93 -17.55
C CYS A 30 4.07 -14.31 -16.93
N THR A 31 4.54 -14.90 -15.83
CA THR A 31 5.81 -14.53 -15.18
C THR A 31 6.70 -15.76 -15.03
N ASN A 32 8.01 -15.55 -14.98
CA ASN A 32 9.01 -16.63 -14.84
C ASN A 32 9.28 -17.02 -13.38
N ARG A 33 8.36 -16.70 -12.45
CA ARG A 33 8.47 -17.03 -11.02
C ARG A 33 9.83 -16.58 -10.44
N ASP A 34 10.59 -17.51 -9.86
CA ASP A 34 11.88 -17.32 -9.21
C ASP A 34 13.08 -17.39 -10.18
N LEU A 35 12.86 -17.72 -11.46
CA LEU A 35 13.94 -17.79 -12.46
C LEU A 35 14.81 -16.52 -12.54
N PRO A 36 14.26 -15.28 -12.44
CA PRO A 36 15.07 -14.07 -12.45
C PRO A 36 16.12 -14.01 -11.32
N LEU A 37 15.90 -14.72 -10.20
CA LEU A 37 16.86 -14.74 -9.09
C LEU A 37 18.17 -15.46 -9.43
N PHE A 38 18.18 -16.29 -10.47
CA PHE A 38 19.36 -17.01 -10.95
C PHE A 38 20.10 -16.27 -12.07
N MET A 39 19.67 -15.06 -12.42
CA MET A 39 20.36 -14.25 -13.42
C MET A 39 21.72 -13.77 -12.90
N SER A 40 22.76 -13.97 -13.70
CA SER A 40 24.10 -13.43 -13.46
C SER A 40 24.14 -11.93 -13.76
N VAL A 41 23.76 -11.12 -12.80
CA VAL A 41 23.81 -9.65 -12.88
C VAL A 41 25.21 -9.14 -12.53
N GLY A 42 25.74 -8.17 -13.26
CA GLY A 42 26.96 -7.44 -12.91
C GLY A 42 28.28 -8.08 -13.34
N ASN A 43 28.27 -9.31 -13.89
CA ASN A 43 29.49 -10.03 -14.29
C ASN A 43 30.00 -9.68 -15.72
N GLY A 44 29.17 -9.06 -16.56
CA GLY A 44 29.47 -8.80 -17.98
C GLY A 44 29.72 -7.33 -18.33
N LYS A 45 29.78 -6.99 -19.63
CA LYS A 45 29.76 -5.59 -20.15
C LYS A 45 28.36 -4.97 -20.14
N THR A 46 27.32 -5.79 -20.22
CA THR A 46 25.90 -5.44 -20.12
C THR A 46 25.18 -6.58 -19.42
N ASP A 47 24.13 -6.28 -18.66
CA ASP A 47 23.31 -7.29 -17.97
C ASP A 47 22.10 -7.71 -18.81
N PHE A 48 21.71 -6.89 -19.78
CA PHE A 48 20.59 -7.15 -20.68
C PHE A 48 20.95 -6.84 -22.14
N THR A 49 20.22 -7.48 -23.06
CA THR A 49 20.24 -7.20 -24.50
C THR A 49 18.98 -6.46 -24.90
N LEU A 50 19.12 -5.48 -25.79
CA LEU A 50 17.98 -4.75 -26.35
C LEU A 50 17.31 -5.59 -27.45
N ALA A 51 15.98 -5.56 -27.50
CA ALA A 51 15.22 -6.21 -28.57
C ALA A 51 15.35 -5.43 -29.89
N ASP A 52 15.32 -4.09 -29.80
CA ASP A 52 15.50 -3.18 -30.93
C ASP A 52 16.86 -2.49 -30.84
N SER A 53 17.48 -2.23 -31.99
CA SER A 53 18.78 -1.56 -32.05
C SER A 53 18.65 -0.09 -31.64
N ALA A 54 19.35 0.31 -30.58
CA ALA A 54 19.46 1.68 -30.12
C ALA A 54 20.92 1.99 -29.72
N PRO A 55 21.38 3.25 -29.83
CA PRO A 55 22.76 3.63 -29.50
C PRO A 55 22.96 3.67 -27.97
N VAL A 56 23.10 2.50 -27.36
CA VAL A 56 23.28 2.32 -25.91
C VAL A 56 24.59 1.57 -25.64
N LEU A 57 25.42 2.10 -24.74
CA LEU A 57 26.72 1.49 -24.39
C LEU A 57 26.56 0.21 -23.55
N ALA A 58 25.65 0.21 -22.57
CA ALA A 58 25.34 -0.93 -21.73
C ALA A 58 23.97 -0.74 -21.03
N VAL A 59 23.30 -1.85 -20.73
CA VAL A 59 22.10 -1.88 -19.87
C VAL A 59 22.46 -2.61 -18.58
N ARG A 60 22.31 -1.92 -17.45
CA ARG A 60 22.74 -2.43 -16.14
C ARG A 60 21.58 -2.54 -15.15
N CYS A 61 21.62 -3.58 -14.34
CA CYS A 61 20.71 -3.76 -13.23
C CYS A 61 21.27 -3.05 -11.99
N VAL A 62 20.62 -1.97 -11.55
CA VAL A 62 21.07 -1.19 -10.37
C VAL A 62 20.82 -1.94 -9.07
N ALA A 63 19.68 -2.60 -8.98
CA ALA A 63 19.31 -3.48 -7.88
C ALA A 63 18.72 -4.76 -8.48
N GLY A 64 19.21 -5.91 -8.01
CA GLY A 64 18.79 -7.22 -8.50
C GLY A 64 17.28 -7.46 -8.31
N PRO A 65 16.73 -8.46 -9.02
CA PRO A 65 15.31 -8.78 -8.93
C PRO A 65 14.92 -9.12 -7.50
N SER A 66 13.80 -8.54 -7.04
CA SER A 66 13.23 -8.89 -5.75
C SER A 66 12.74 -10.33 -5.73
N ARG A 67 12.79 -10.98 -4.57
CA ARG A 67 12.20 -12.31 -4.38
C ARG A 67 10.69 -12.26 -4.71
N PRO A 68 10.18 -13.18 -5.56
CA PRO A 68 8.75 -13.27 -5.81
C PRO A 68 7.99 -13.49 -4.50
N ARG A 69 6.83 -12.87 -4.37
CA ARG A 69 5.93 -13.04 -3.22
C ARG A 69 4.65 -13.73 -3.69
N ALA A 70 4.12 -14.62 -2.86
CA ALA A 70 2.84 -15.25 -3.14
C ALA A 70 1.70 -14.22 -3.10
N SER A 71 0.67 -14.42 -3.91
CA SER A 71 -0.52 -13.58 -3.90
C SER A 71 -1.27 -13.73 -2.58
N HIS A 72 -1.72 -12.62 -1.99
CA HIS A 72 -2.63 -12.60 -0.83
C HIS A 72 -4.11 -12.76 -1.23
N ALA A 73 -4.39 -13.03 -2.50
CA ALA A 73 -5.76 -13.15 -3.03
C ALA A 73 -6.49 -14.43 -2.57
N HIS A 74 -5.79 -15.35 -1.92
CA HIS A 74 -6.35 -16.59 -1.42
C HIS A 74 -6.33 -16.57 0.13
N ASP A 75 -7.36 -17.18 0.74
CA ASP A 75 -7.52 -17.39 2.19
C ASP A 75 -7.97 -16.19 3.05
N ALA A 76 -7.86 -16.34 4.37
CA ALA A 76 -8.31 -15.40 5.39
C ALA A 76 -7.71 -13.99 5.26
N LYS A 77 -6.52 -13.86 4.64
CA LYS A 77 -5.92 -12.54 4.36
C LYS A 77 -6.74 -11.73 3.36
N ALA A 78 -7.31 -12.37 2.33
CA ALA A 78 -8.20 -11.71 1.38
C ALA A 78 -9.45 -11.18 2.08
N TRP A 79 -10.03 -11.98 2.99
CA TRP A 79 -11.18 -11.54 3.80
C TRP A 79 -10.84 -10.37 4.71
N ARG A 80 -9.67 -10.38 5.37
CA ARG A 80 -9.22 -9.22 6.18
C ARG A 80 -9.05 -7.96 5.33
N LEU A 81 -8.51 -8.06 4.12
CA LEU A 81 -8.40 -6.95 3.18
C LEU A 81 -9.78 -6.45 2.70
N ILE A 82 -10.73 -7.35 2.47
CA ILE A 82 -12.11 -6.98 2.12
C ILE A 82 -12.78 -6.26 3.30
N SER A 83 -12.67 -6.80 4.51
CA SER A 83 -13.18 -6.15 5.72
C SER A 83 -12.56 -4.77 5.92
N GLN A 84 -11.31 -4.55 5.51
CA GLN A 84 -10.66 -3.24 5.52
C GLN A 84 -11.35 -2.21 4.62
N LEU A 85 -11.94 -2.62 3.49
CA LEU A 85 -12.70 -1.71 2.62
C LEU A 85 -14.00 -1.22 3.29
N SER A 86 -14.55 -2.04 4.20
CA SER A 86 -15.77 -1.73 4.96
C SER A 86 -15.51 -0.98 6.28
N LEU A 87 -14.25 -0.93 6.74
CA LEU A 87 -13.88 -0.34 8.02
C LEU A 87 -14.21 1.16 8.03
N ASN A 88 -15.26 1.49 8.76
CA ASN A 88 -15.62 2.87 9.07
C ASN A 88 -14.60 3.43 10.06
N TYR A 89 -13.93 4.51 9.68
CA TYR A 89 -12.81 5.15 10.42
C TYR A 89 -13.17 5.69 11.82
N LEU A 90 -14.39 5.46 12.32
CA LEU A 90 -14.80 5.79 13.69
C LEU A 90 -13.90 5.12 14.73
N SER A 91 -13.38 3.92 14.45
CA SER A 91 -12.45 3.21 15.34
C SER A 91 -11.07 3.88 15.49
N LEU A 92 -10.71 4.80 14.60
CA LEU A 92 -9.48 5.61 14.72
C LEU A 92 -9.69 6.90 15.51
N SER A 93 -10.94 7.20 15.84
CA SER A 93 -11.32 8.30 16.74
C SER A 93 -11.50 7.84 18.18
N GLU A 94 -11.58 6.52 18.45
CA GLU A 94 -11.66 6.01 19.82
C GLU A 94 -10.29 6.05 20.49
N GLU A 95 -10.23 6.75 21.62
CA GLU A 95 -9.03 6.93 22.42
C GLU A 95 -8.40 5.57 22.78
N GLY A 96 -7.12 5.41 22.44
CA GLY A 96 -6.33 4.21 22.78
C GLY A 96 -6.43 3.04 21.80
N GLN A 97 -7.41 2.99 20.89
CA GLN A 97 -7.55 1.86 19.95
C GLN A 97 -7.03 2.14 18.53
N GLY A 98 -6.89 3.42 18.15
CA GLY A 98 -6.48 3.80 16.79
C GLY A 98 -5.11 3.25 16.36
N ALA A 99 -4.14 3.21 17.28
CA ALA A 99 -2.81 2.67 16.99
C ALA A 99 -2.83 1.15 16.76
N GLY A 100 -3.66 0.41 17.50
CA GLY A 100 -3.82 -1.03 17.29
C GLY A 100 -4.45 -1.33 15.94
N ALA A 101 -5.53 -0.63 15.59
CA ALA A 101 -6.20 -0.78 14.31
C ALA A 101 -5.27 -0.46 13.13
N LEU A 102 -4.50 0.64 13.21
CA LEU A 102 -3.56 1.00 12.15
C LEU A 102 -2.37 0.01 12.05
N ARG A 103 -1.89 -0.53 13.18
CA ARG A 103 -0.86 -1.59 13.18
C ARG A 103 -1.34 -2.85 12.49
N GLU A 104 -2.53 -3.34 12.84
CA GLU A 104 -3.11 -4.52 12.20
C GLU A 104 -3.32 -4.30 10.71
N LEU A 105 -3.75 -3.09 10.31
CA LEU A 105 -3.84 -2.70 8.91
C LEU A 105 -2.46 -2.79 8.22
N LEU A 106 -1.43 -2.19 8.80
CA LEU A 106 -0.07 -2.22 8.22
C LEU A 106 0.48 -3.65 8.10
N ARG A 107 0.17 -4.54 9.06
CA ARG A 107 0.57 -5.96 8.98
C ARG A 107 -0.05 -6.70 7.79
N LEU A 108 -1.19 -6.26 7.26
CA LEU A 108 -1.78 -6.87 6.07
C LEU A 108 -0.97 -6.60 4.80
N TYR A 109 -0.26 -5.48 4.72
CA TYR A 109 0.57 -5.10 3.58
C TYR A 109 2.01 -5.59 3.71
N GLY A 110 2.43 -5.91 4.94
CA GLY A 110 3.78 -6.34 5.26
C GLY A 110 4.02 -7.83 5.13
N ASP A 111 5.29 -8.20 4.97
CA ASP A 111 5.71 -9.57 5.20
C ASP A 111 5.78 -9.82 6.72
N SER A 112 5.06 -10.83 7.21
CA SER A 112 5.06 -11.19 8.62
C SER A 112 6.42 -11.71 9.10
N ASN A 113 7.27 -12.17 8.18
CA ASN A 113 8.59 -12.71 8.51
C ASN A 113 9.71 -11.65 8.50
N ASP A 114 9.39 -10.40 8.14
CA ASP A 114 10.34 -9.28 8.16
C ASP A 114 10.34 -8.63 9.55
N ALA A 115 11.33 -8.98 10.36
CA ALA A 115 11.47 -8.48 11.73
C ALA A 115 11.67 -6.95 11.78
N ALA A 116 12.34 -6.35 10.80
CA ALA A 116 12.53 -4.91 10.75
C ALA A 116 11.21 -4.20 10.47
N LEU A 117 10.40 -4.75 9.56
CA LEU A 117 9.06 -4.25 9.30
C LEU A 117 8.15 -4.40 10.51
N GLN A 118 8.17 -5.55 11.20
CA GLN A 118 7.38 -5.72 12.42
C GLN A 118 7.79 -4.72 13.50
N LEU A 119 9.10 -4.47 13.67
CA LEU A 119 9.60 -3.45 14.60
C LEU A 119 9.06 -2.07 14.24
N GLN A 120 9.09 -1.68 12.96
CA GLN A 120 8.56 -0.39 12.50
C GLN A 120 7.04 -0.27 12.72
N ILE A 121 6.29 -1.35 12.50
CA ILE A 121 4.85 -1.39 12.77
C ILE A 121 4.60 -1.20 14.27
N GLU A 122 5.29 -1.91 15.14
CA GLU A 122 5.19 -1.74 16.60
C GLU A 122 5.69 -0.38 17.08
N GLY A 123 6.54 0.28 16.28
CA GLY A 123 6.99 1.64 16.51
C GLY A 123 5.87 2.67 16.49
N LEU A 124 4.70 2.38 15.91
CA LEU A 124 3.52 3.23 16.03
C LEU A 124 2.89 3.09 17.43
N ARG A 125 3.14 4.07 18.28
CA ARG A 125 2.72 4.06 19.69
C ARG A 125 1.29 4.54 19.86
N GLU A 126 0.97 5.68 19.26
CA GLU A 126 -0.32 6.31 19.44
C GLU A 126 -0.85 6.88 18.13
N VAL A 127 -2.18 6.83 17.99
CA VAL A 127 -2.92 7.53 16.95
C VAL A 127 -4.03 8.27 17.66
N SER A 128 -3.98 9.60 17.62
CA SER A 128 -5.01 10.46 18.17
C SER A 128 -5.62 11.30 17.05
N SER A 129 -6.90 11.63 17.21
CA SER A 129 -7.61 12.46 16.26
C SER A 129 -8.41 13.53 16.98
N LYS A 130 -8.41 14.75 16.45
CA LYS A 130 -9.20 15.85 17.00
C LYS A 130 -9.89 16.62 15.89
N ALA A 131 -11.14 17.02 16.15
CA ALA A 131 -11.88 17.87 15.24
C ALA A 131 -11.22 19.27 15.21
N VAL A 132 -10.92 19.76 14.02
CA VAL A 132 -10.31 21.08 13.82
C VAL A 132 -11.08 21.88 12.79
N THR A 133 -11.09 23.20 12.98
CA THR A 133 -11.58 24.14 11.97
C THR A 133 -10.39 24.88 11.39
N ARG A 134 -10.24 24.85 10.07
CA ARG A 134 -9.14 25.52 9.36
C ARG A 134 -9.69 26.34 8.20
N ARG A 135 -8.97 27.40 7.85
CA ARG A 135 -9.18 28.12 6.59
C ARG A 135 -8.79 27.21 5.43
N LEU A 136 -9.71 27.01 4.49
CA LEU A 136 -9.45 26.18 3.31
C LEU A 136 -8.59 26.94 2.30
N PRO A 137 -7.54 26.31 1.72
CA PRO A 137 -6.68 26.93 0.72
C PRO A 137 -7.35 26.88 -0.67
N MET A 138 -8.49 27.56 -0.81
CA MET A 138 -9.24 27.65 -2.05
C MET A 138 -9.28 29.09 -2.57
N PRO A 139 -9.25 29.32 -3.90
CA PRO A 139 -9.43 30.64 -4.46
C PRO A 139 -10.86 31.15 -4.19
N GLY A 140 -10.98 32.41 -3.76
CA GLY A 140 -12.27 33.04 -3.43
C GLY A 140 -12.33 33.60 -2.00
N PRO A 141 -13.55 33.87 -1.47
CA PRO A 141 -13.72 34.39 -0.11
C PRO A 141 -13.16 33.41 0.94
N ILE A 142 -12.85 33.92 2.14
CA ILE A 142 -12.33 33.10 3.22
C ILE A 142 -13.42 32.11 3.67
N VAL A 143 -13.19 30.83 3.40
CA VAL A 143 -14.07 29.74 3.86
C VAL A 143 -13.36 28.94 4.94
N PHE A 144 -14.07 28.67 6.03
CA PHE A 144 -13.64 27.74 7.07
C PHE A 144 -14.28 26.38 6.82
N GLY A 145 -13.45 25.34 6.81
CA GLY A 145 -13.90 23.96 6.80
C GLY A 145 -13.80 23.36 8.18
N ARG A 146 -14.62 22.33 8.45
CA ARG A 146 -14.36 21.36 9.52
C ARG A 146 -13.58 20.19 8.95
N GLY A 147 -12.62 19.72 9.71
CA GLY A 147 -11.77 18.59 9.35
C GLY A 147 -11.26 17.85 10.58
N LEU A 148 -10.41 16.87 10.33
CA LEU A 148 -9.79 16.04 11.35
C LEU A 148 -8.28 16.25 11.32
N GLU A 149 -7.69 16.60 12.46
CA GLU A 149 -6.24 16.55 12.67
C GLU A 149 -5.92 15.19 13.26
N ILE A 150 -5.15 14.38 12.53
CA ILE A 150 -4.71 13.05 12.94
C ILE A 150 -3.24 13.14 13.32
N THR A 151 -2.93 12.85 14.57
CA THR A 151 -1.57 12.80 15.09
C THR A 151 -1.13 11.36 15.22
N LEU A 152 0.00 11.04 14.59
CA LEU A 152 0.65 9.74 14.64
C LEU A 152 1.93 9.87 15.46
N GLU A 153 2.00 9.15 16.57
CA GLU A 153 3.19 9.13 17.42
C GLU A 153 4.01 7.87 17.19
N PHE A 154 5.29 8.05 16.90
CA PHE A 154 6.23 6.96 16.62
C PHE A 154 7.38 6.94 17.62
N ASP A 155 7.85 5.75 17.93
CA ASP A 155 9.12 5.50 18.62
C ASP A 155 10.27 5.51 17.62
N GLU A 156 11.14 6.50 17.70
CA GLU A 156 12.25 6.71 16.76
C GLU A 156 13.26 5.54 16.77
N ASN A 157 13.36 4.81 17.88
CA ASN A 157 14.21 3.62 17.98
C ASN A 157 13.78 2.50 17.04
N ALA A 158 12.49 2.41 16.71
CA ALA A 158 11.96 1.45 15.76
C ALA A 158 12.30 1.79 14.29
N PHE A 159 12.74 3.03 14.02
CA PHE A 159 12.98 3.54 12.66
C PHE A 159 14.45 3.89 12.38
N ARG A 160 15.38 3.32 13.15
CA ARG A 160 16.83 3.56 13.00
C ARG A 160 17.28 3.34 11.55
N GLY A 161 17.97 4.34 11.00
CA GLY A 161 18.55 4.32 9.64
C GLY A 161 17.61 4.73 8.50
N THR A 162 16.28 4.71 8.69
CA THR A 162 15.32 5.07 7.63
C THR A 162 14.54 6.35 7.96
N GLY A 163 14.29 6.60 9.25
CA GLY A 163 13.50 7.72 9.73
C GLY A 163 11.99 7.54 9.53
N VAL A 164 11.20 8.27 10.31
CA VAL A 164 9.72 8.16 10.35
C VAL A 164 9.04 8.91 9.21
N PHE A 165 9.74 9.90 8.64
CA PHE A 165 9.16 10.85 7.68
C PHE A 165 8.52 10.18 6.45
N LEU A 166 9.22 9.21 5.82
CA LEU A 166 8.73 8.57 4.60
C LEU A 166 7.44 7.80 4.86
N LEU A 167 7.41 7.00 5.93
CA LEU A 167 6.22 6.24 6.31
C LEU A 167 5.05 7.19 6.56
N GLY A 168 5.24 8.23 7.35
CA GLY A 168 4.13 9.11 7.63
C GLY A 168 3.73 10.02 6.47
N ALA A 169 4.61 10.29 5.49
CA ALA A 169 4.22 10.89 4.22
C ALA A 169 3.31 9.96 3.38
N VAL A 170 3.55 8.64 3.44
CA VAL A 170 2.66 7.64 2.83
C VAL A 170 1.34 7.58 3.60
N LEU A 171 1.38 7.58 4.93
CA LEU A 171 0.18 7.57 5.76
C LEU A 171 -0.65 8.83 5.57
N GLU A 172 -0.06 10.01 5.40
CA GLU A 172 -0.79 11.23 5.08
C GLU A 172 -1.63 11.06 3.80
N ARG A 173 -1.05 10.51 2.74
CA ARG A 173 -1.76 10.26 1.48
C ARG A 173 -2.82 9.18 1.64
N PHE A 174 -2.54 8.17 2.46
CA PHE A 174 -3.50 7.13 2.80
C PHE A 174 -4.70 7.76 3.52
N LEU A 175 -4.49 8.46 4.63
CA LEU A 175 -5.52 9.13 5.42
C LEU A 175 -6.39 10.08 4.59
N ALA A 176 -5.76 10.92 3.75
CA ALA A 176 -6.47 11.87 2.89
C ALA A 176 -7.40 11.20 1.85
N ARG A 177 -7.17 9.94 1.47
CA ARG A 177 -8.06 9.19 0.55
C ARG A 177 -9.28 8.60 1.24
N TYR A 178 -9.22 8.35 2.56
CA TYR A 178 -10.28 7.68 3.30
C TYR A 178 -11.26 8.65 3.99
N VAL A 179 -10.87 9.92 4.14
CA VAL A 179 -11.79 10.96 4.65
C VAL A 179 -12.82 11.36 3.60
N SER A 180 -14.04 11.62 4.05
CA SER A 180 -15.17 12.03 3.20
C SER A 180 -14.85 13.29 2.41
N ILE A 181 -15.46 13.43 1.23
CA ILE A 181 -15.29 14.60 0.34
C ILE A 181 -15.57 15.93 1.05
N ASN A 182 -16.47 15.93 2.03
CA ASN A 182 -16.92 17.14 2.74
C ASN A 182 -16.06 17.50 3.96
N SER A 183 -14.93 16.81 4.16
CA SER A 183 -14.02 17.02 5.27
C SER A 183 -12.57 17.08 4.76
N PHE A 184 -11.71 17.79 5.47
CA PHE A 184 -10.27 17.76 5.21
C PHE A 184 -9.53 16.96 6.29
N THR A 185 -8.35 16.48 5.95
CA THR A 185 -7.43 15.83 6.90
C THR A 185 -6.16 16.64 7.01
N GLU A 186 -5.73 16.86 8.25
CA GLU A 186 -4.40 17.35 8.60
C GLU A 186 -3.65 16.20 9.27
N THR A 187 -2.48 15.82 8.78
CA THR A 187 -1.67 14.75 9.38
C THR A 187 -0.47 15.34 10.06
N VAL A 188 -0.23 14.94 11.30
CA VAL A 188 0.91 15.34 12.12
C VAL A 188 1.68 14.09 12.52
N ILE A 189 2.98 14.07 12.25
CA ILE A 189 3.88 13.05 12.78
C ILE A 189 4.61 13.63 13.98
N ARG A 190 4.63 12.86 15.05
CA ARG A 190 5.42 13.14 16.24
C ARG A 190 6.32 11.95 16.57
N THR A 191 7.47 12.22 17.17
CA THR A 191 8.26 11.20 17.87
C THR A 191 8.28 11.48 19.37
N THR A 192 8.42 10.43 20.15
CA THR A 192 8.57 10.51 21.61
C THR A 192 9.79 11.34 22.02
N GLU A 193 10.84 11.33 21.21
CA GLU A 193 12.13 11.97 21.51
C GLU A 193 12.22 13.43 21.06
N ARG A 194 11.65 13.78 19.89
CA ARG A 194 11.81 15.11 19.28
C ARG A 194 10.53 15.94 19.21
N GLY A 195 9.38 15.35 19.53
CA GLY A 195 8.08 16.03 19.38
C GLY A 195 7.64 16.07 17.91
N GLU A 196 7.13 17.20 17.44
CA GLU A 196 6.59 17.34 16.08
C GLU A 196 7.69 17.32 15.02
N ILE A 197 7.64 16.31 14.13
CA ILE A 197 8.58 16.17 13.02
C ILE A 197 8.04 16.87 11.78
N MET A 198 6.75 16.67 11.48
CA MET A 198 6.14 17.19 10.27
C MET A 198 4.63 17.31 10.43
N ARG A 199 4.09 18.42 9.91
CA ARG A 199 2.66 18.67 9.76
C ARG A 199 2.35 18.96 8.30
N TRP A 200 1.54 18.11 7.69
CA TRP A 200 1.07 18.35 6.33
C TRP A 200 -0.14 19.28 6.37
N LYS A 201 -0.20 20.20 5.40
CA LYS A 201 -1.34 21.12 5.24
C LYS A 201 -2.62 20.33 4.99
N ALA A 202 -3.74 20.86 5.48
CA ALA A 202 -5.07 20.35 5.25
C ALA A 202 -5.31 20.02 3.76
N LYS A 203 -5.57 18.74 3.46
CA LYS A 203 -5.99 18.30 2.13
C LYS A 203 -7.47 17.94 2.15
N PRO A 204 -8.26 18.39 1.15
CA PRO A 204 -9.64 17.94 1.01
C PRO A 204 -9.66 16.42 0.77
N GLY A 205 -10.66 15.75 1.35
CA GLY A 205 -10.86 14.31 1.19
C GLY A 205 -11.00 13.93 -0.29
N ARG A 206 -10.25 12.91 -0.71
CA ARG A 206 -10.23 12.43 -2.11
C ARG A 206 -11.02 11.14 -2.32
N ARG A 207 -11.98 10.84 -1.43
CA ARG A 207 -12.79 9.63 -1.56
C ARG A 207 -13.53 9.67 -2.91
N PRO A 208 -13.35 8.70 -3.81
CA PRO A 208 -14.10 8.66 -5.06
C PRO A 208 -15.60 8.55 -4.73
N THR A 209 -16.43 9.41 -5.30
CA THR A 209 -17.87 9.14 -5.39
C THR A 209 -18.03 7.95 -6.33
N LEU A 210 -18.47 6.82 -5.78
CA LEU A 210 -18.95 5.68 -6.57
C LEU A 210 -20.28 6.02 -7.22
#